data_AF-A0A7L3A6M6-F1
#
_entry.id   AF-A0A7L3A6M6-F1
#
_cell.length_a   1.000
_cell.length_b   1.000
_cell.length_c   1.000
_cell.angle_alpha   90.00
_cell.angle_beta   90.00
_cell.angle_gamma   90.00
#
_symmetry.space_group_name_H-M   'P 1'
#
loop_
_entity.id
_entity.type
_entity.pdbx_description
1 polymer ?
#
loop_
_entity_poly.entity_id
_entity_poly.type
_entity_poly.pdbx_seq_one_letter_code
_entity_poly.pdbx_strand_id
1 'polypeptide(L)' 'AVVSLFVCSSFFAYLKPPSIFSPSLDLELSVLYSVVPPALNPLIYSLRNQELK' A
#
# COMPACT_ATOMS: atom_id res chain seq x y z
N ALA A 1 -4.14 6.48 -21.88
CA ALA A 1 -3.57 6.98 -20.61
C ALA A 1 -4.49 7.96 -19.89
N VAL A 2 -4.98 9.03 -20.54
CA VAL A 2 -5.83 10.06 -19.88
C VAL A 2 -7.15 9.52 -19.34
N VAL A 3 -7.84 8.65 -20.08
CA VAL A 3 -9.10 8.03 -19.63
C VAL A 3 -8.88 7.14 -18.41
N SER A 4 -7.82 6.33 -18.41
CA SER A 4 -7.45 5.48 -17.26
C SER A 4 -7.10 6.33 -16.03
N LEU A 5 -6.35 7.41 -16.21
CA LEU A 5 -6.03 8.35 -15.12
C LEU A 5 -7.30 9.03 -14.58
N PHE A 6 -8.22 9.40 -15.46
CA PHE A 6 -9.50 10.01 -15.07
C PHE A 6 -10.37 9.02 -14.29
N VAL A 7 -10.51 7.78 -14.78
CA VAL A 7 -11.26 6.73 -14.08
C VAL A 7 -10.63 6.39 -12.73
N CYS A 8 -9.30 6.26 -12.63
CA CYS A 8 -8.62 6.05 -11.35
C CYS A 8 -8.80 7.26 -10.40
N SER A 9 -8.72 8.49 -10.90
CA SER A 9 -8.92 9.70 -10.11
C SER A 9 -10.37 9.84 -9.63
N SER A 10 -11.35 9.55 -10.48
CA SER A 10 -12.76 9.50 -10.12
C SER A 10 -13.03 8.38 -9.11
N PHE A 11 -12.49 7.19 -9.33
CA PHE A 11 -12.62 6.07 -8.39
C PHE A 11 -12.00 6.41 -7.04
N PHE A 12 -10.82 7.05 -7.02
CA PHE A 12 -10.20 7.55 -5.79
C PHE A 12 -11.00 8.68 -5.14
N ALA A 13 -11.65 9.55 -5.92
CA ALA A 13 -12.50 10.62 -5.42
C ALA A 13 -13.87 10.12 -4.92
N TYR A 14 -14.40 9.03 -5.46
CA TYR A 14 -15.65 8.39 -5.04
C TYR A 14 -15.43 7.39 -3.89
N LEU A 15 -14.29 6.70 -3.87
CA LEU A 15 -13.81 5.93 -2.72
C LEU A 15 -13.24 6.81 -1.61
N LYS A 16 -13.05 8.10 -1.86
CA LYS A 16 -12.83 9.12 -0.84
C LYS A 16 -14.21 9.52 -0.29
N PRO A 17 -14.70 8.90 0.79
CA PRO A 17 -15.81 9.51 1.50
C PRO A 17 -15.36 10.92 1.94
N PRO A 18 -16.29 11.86 2.12
CA PRO A 18 -16.02 13.17 2.72
C PRO A 18 -15.74 13.04 4.23
N SER A 19 -14.99 12.02 4.62
CA SER A 19 -14.54 11.77 5.98
C SER A 19 -13.09 11.34 5.88
N ILE A 20 -12.22 12.14 6.47
CA ILE A 20 -10.78 12.15 6.27
C ILE A 20 -10.13 10.87 6.87
N PHE A 21 -10.90 10.02 7.55
CA PHE A 21 -10.55 8.74 8.15
C PHE A 21 -11.78 7.82 8.08
N SER A 22 -11.85 6.94 7.08
CA SER A 22 -12.83 5.85 7.07
C SER A 22 -12.16 4.60 7.65
N PRO A 23 -12.77 3.92 8.62
CA PRO A 23 -12.15 2.82 9.37
C PRO A 23 -11.63 1.67 8.50
N SER A 24 -12.17 1.49 7.29
CA SER A 24 -11.67 0.52 6.31
C SER A 24 -10.30 0.88 5.72
N LEU A 25 -10.11 2.14 5.31
CA LEU A 25 -8.82 2.61 4.79
C LEU A 25 -7.77 2.71 5.90
N ASP A 26 -8.17 3.12 7.10
CA ASP A 26 -7.27 3.14 8.26
C ASP A 26 -6.84 1.75 8.68
N LEU A 27 -7.73 0.75 8.59
CA LEU A 27 -7.39 -0.64 8.83
C LEU A 27 -6.43 -1.17 7.77
N GLU A 28 -6.67 -0.88 6.49
CA GLU A 28 -5.79 -1.31 5.41
C GLU A 28 -4.40 -0.68 5.53
N LEU A 29 -4.33 0.63 5.76
CA LEU A 29 -3.07 1.33 6.03
C LEU A 29 -2.40 0.80 7.29
N SER A 30 -3.13 0.59 8.39
CA SER A 30 -2.58 0.06 9.64
C SER A 30 -2.02 -1.35 9.48
N VAL A 31 -2.71 -2.23 8.74
CA VAL A 31 -2.22 -3.57 8.42
C VAL A 31 -0.99 -3.50 7.54
N LEU A 32 -0.98 -2.67 6.49
CA LEU A 32 0.19 -2.48 5.63
C LEU A 32 1.39 -1.95 6.43
N TYR A 33 1.20 -0.91 7.25
CA TYR A 33 2.25 -0.35 8.10
C TYR A 33 2.73 -1.32 9.20
N SER A 34 1.90 -2.28 9.61
CA SER A 34 2.27 -3.31 10.60
C SER A 34 2.99 -4.49 9.96
N VAL A 35 2.60 -4.91 8.75
CA VAL A 35 3.15 -6.08 8.05
C VAL A 35 4.43 -5.74 7.29
N VAL A 36 4.55 -4.52 6.76
CA VAL A 36 5.72 -4.09 5.98
C VAL A 36 7.02 -4.17 6.80
N PRO A 37 7.15 -3.56 8.00
CA PRO A 37 8.39 -3.63 8.79
C PRO A 37 8.89 -5.04 9.10
N PRO A 38 8.08 -5.99 9.60
CA PRO A 38 8.54 -7.35 9.86
C PRO A 38 8.78 -8.18 8.59
N ALA A 39 8.05 -7.92 7.48
CA ALA A 39 8.28 -8.62 6.22
C ALA A 39 9.55 -8.16 5.48
N LEU A 40 9.95 -6.90 5.68
CA LEU A 40 11.18 -6.36 5.12
C LEU A 40 12.44 -7.02 5.71
N ASN A 41 12.42 -7.42 6.98
CA ASN A 41 13.57 -8.07 7.62
C ASN A 41 14.01 -9.35 6.86
N PRO A 42 13.15 -10.38 6.68
CA PRO A 42 13.44 -11.54 5.85
C PRO A 42 13.81 -11.20 4.41
N LEU A 43 13.13 -10.22 3.79
CA LEU A 43 13.43 -9.82 2.40
C LEU A 43 14.85 -9.26 2.26
N ILE A 44 15.27 -8.36 3.15
CA ILE A 44 16.61 -7.80 3.17
C ILE A 44 17.65 -8.91 3.37
N TYR A 45 17.37 -9.86 4.28
CA TYR A 45 18.27 -11.00 4.50
C TYR A 45 18.30 -11.99 3.32
N SER A 46 17.16 -12.28 2.70
CA SER A 46 17.08 -13.14 1.51
C SER A 46 17.81 -12.54 0.32
N LEU A 47 17.63 -11.24 0.06
CA LEU A 47 18.34 -10.53 -1.00
C LEU A 47 19.85 -10.53 -0.75
N ARG A 48 20.26 -10.26 0.50
CA ARG A 48 21.68 -10.30 0.86
C ARG A 48 22.28 -11.70 0.76
N ASN A 49 21.51 -12.75 1.08
CA ASN A 49 21.97 -14.14 0.95
C ASN A 49 21.94 -14.64 -0.52
N GLN A 50 21.18 -14.00 -1.41
CA GLN A 50 21.23 -14.23 -2.86
C GLN A 50 22.42 -13.52 -3.52
N GLU A 51 22.75 -12.30 -3.07
CA GLU A 51 23.92 -11.53 -3.54
C GLU A 51 25.26 -12.15 -3.08
N LEU A 52 25.25 -12.94 -1.99
CA LEU A 52 26.44 -13.61 -1.44
C LEU A 52 26.62 -15.05 -1.94
N LYS A 53 25.96 -15.45 -3.03
CA LYS A 53 26.17 -16.74 -3.69
C LYS A 53 26.92 -16.60 -5.01
#